data_AF-A0A523HE12-F1
#
_entry.id   AF-A0A523HE12-F1
#
_cell.length_a   1.000
_cell.length_b   1.000
_cell.length_c   1.000
_cell.angle_alpha   90.00
_cell.angle_beta   90.00
_cell.angle_gamma   90.00
#
_symmetry.space_group_name_H-M   'P 1'
#
loop_
_entity.id
_entity.type
_entity.pdbx_description
1 polymer ?
#
loop_
_entity_poly.entity_id
_entity_poly.type
_entity_poly.pdbx_seq_one_letter_code
_entity_poly.pdbx_strand_id
1 'polypeptide(L)'
;MKKETPKKKTRNQEEHLAEYTIVTDVLDLHGFFPEQIPEVVEEFITNAISLKLNRLTIIHGKGKSKLKYLVRKELETNCNVFDFGDAAPEMGGWGRTIVILKDEGLQSQK
;
A
#
# COMPACT_ATOMS: atom_id res chain seq x y z
N MET A 1 4.42 -19.68 61.15
CA MET A 1 4.29 -20.82 60.23
C MET A 1 4.12 -20.27 58.83
N LYS A 2 5.09 -20.56 57.94
CA LYS A 2 5.10 -20.47 56.46
C LYS A 2 4.56 -19.20 55.77
N LYS A 3 5.52 -18.47 55.19
CA LYS A 3 5.33 -17.49 54.10
C LYS A 3 4.76 -18.20 52.87
N GLU A 4 3.79 -17.60 52.19
CA GLU A 4 3.59 -17.82 50.76
C GLU A 4 3.36 -16.48 50.07
N THR A 5 4.33 -16.09 49.26
CA THR A 5 4.27 -14.98 48.32
C THR A 5 3.35 -15.35 47.16
N PRO A 6 2.49 -14.44 46.65
CA PRO A 6 1.89 -14.67 45.35
C PRO A 6 3.00 -14.63 44.28
N LYS A 7 3.22 -15.79 43.67
CA LYS A 7 4.15 -16.03 42.56
C LYS A 7 3.94 -14.97 41.47
N LYS A 8 5.01 -14.26 41.10
CA LYS A 8 5.08 -13.48 39.86
C LYS A 8 4.71 -14.44 38.72
N LYS A 9 3.56 -14.23 38.08
CA LYS A 9 3.28 -14.84 36.78
C LYS A 9 4.23 -14.19 35.78
N THR A 10 5.31 -14.90 35.47
CA THR A 10 6.15 -14.60 34.30
C THR A 10 5.25 -14.69 33.08
N ARG A 11 4.86 -13.53 32.53
CA ARG A 11 4.15 -13.47 31.26
C ARG A 11 5.18 -13.63 30.15
N ASN A 12 5.67 -14.85 29.98
CA ASN A 12 6.29 -15.25 28.72
C ASN A 12 5.16 -15.69 27.81
N GLN A 13 4.70 -14.81 26.93
CA GLN A 13 3.99 -15.20 25.72
C GLN A 13 4.45 -14.24 24.63
N GLU A 14 5.39 -14.76 23.85
CA GLU A 14 5.89 -14.30 22.56
C GLU A 14 5.03 -13.20 21.94
N GLU A 15 5.60 -11.99 21.89
CA GLU A 15 5.18 -10.98 20.94
C GLU A 15 5.16 -11.66 19.57
N HIS A 16 3.97 -11.90 19.05
CA HIS A 16 3.77 -12.42 17.71
C HIS A 16 4.33 -11.34 16.77
N LEU A 17 5.63 -11.44 16.46
CA LEU A 17 6.28 -10.64 15.44
C LEU A 17 5.35 -10.70 14.24
N ALA A 18 4.83 -9.54 13.85
CA ALA A 18 3.86 -9.44 12.77
C ALA A 18 4.34 -10.33 11.61
N GLU A 19 3.49 -11.27 11.22
CA GLU A 19 3.74 -12.14 10.07
C GLU A 19 4.19 -11.24 8.93
N TYR A 20 5.37 -11.50 8.37
CA TYR A 20 5.96 -10.62 7.37
C TYR A 20 5.00 -10.50 6.18
N THR A 21 4.55 -9.28 5.85
CA THR A 21 3.77 -9.07 4.65
C THR A 21 4.71 -8.99 3.46
N ILE A 22 4.49 -9.83 2.45
CA ILE A 22 5.17 -9.72 1.16
C ILE A 22 4.75 -8.38 0.54
N VAL A 23 5.70 -7.48 0.37
CA VAL A 23 5.44 -6.25 -0.37
C VAL A 23 5.54 -6.58 -1.86
N THR A 24 4.48 -6.27 -2.60
CA THR A 24 4.40 -6.45 -4.04
C THR A 24 4.24 -5.10 -4.72
N ASP A 25 4.39 -5.05 -6.04
CA ASP A 25 4.07 -3.90 -6.87
C ASP A 25 2.55 -3.76 -7.14
N VAL A 26 1.72 -4.57 -6.47
CA VAL A 26 0.27 -4.61 -6.66
C VAL A 26 -0.47 -4.31 -5.35
N LEU A 27 -1.41 -3.39 -5.41
CA LEU A 27 -2.36 -3.08 -4.35
C LEU A 27 -3.78 -3.49 -4.78
N ASP A 28 -4.43 -4.38 -4.04
CA ASP A 28 -5.84 -4.76 -4.27
C ASP A 28 -6.78 -4.06 -3.28
N LEU A 29 -7.73 -3.29 -3.80
CA LEU A 29 -8.67 -2.45 -3.06
C LEU A 29 -10.09 -3.02 -2.96
N HIS A 30 -10.37 -4.24 -3.44
CA HIS A 30 -11.74 -4.79 -3.42
C HIS A 30 -12.34 -4.92 -2.01
N GLY A 31 -11.49 -5.07 -0.99
CA GLY A 31 -11.91 -5.21 0.42
C GLY A 31 -11.93 -3.92 1.22
N PHE A 32 -11.53 -2.79 0.63
CA PHE A 32 -11.35 -1.53 1.37
C PHE A 32 -12.62 -0.67 1.33
N PHE A 33 -12.88 0.01 2.44
CA PHE A 33 -13.88 1.06 2.48
C PHE A 33 -13.36 2.30 1.75
N PRO A 34 -14.23 3.05 1.02
CA PRO A 34 -13.83 4.24 0.29
C PRO A 34 -13.06 5.28 1.14
N GLU A 35 -13.39 5.38 2.42
CA GLU A 35 -12.80 6.34 3.35
C GLU A 35 -11.34 6.00 3.70
N GLN A 36 -10.94 4.74 3.50
CA GLN A 36 -9.57 4.25 3.75
C GLN A 36 -8.64 4.45 2.54
N ILE A 37 -9.20 4.68 1.35
CA ILE A 37 -8.43 4.71 0.10
C ILE A 37 -7.32 5.76 0.11
N PRO A 38 -7.53 7.00 0.62
CA PRO A 38 -6.46 7.99 0.69
C PRO A 38 -5.21 7.50 1.41
N GLU A 39 -5.39 7.08 2.66
CA GLU A 39 -4.31 6.62 3.53
C GLU A 39 -3.60 5.38 2.96
N VAL A 40 -4.37 4.40 2.48
CA VAL A 40 -3.82 3.13 1.95
C VAL A 40 -3.03 3.35 0.67
N VAL A 41 -3.48 4.24 -0.22
CA VAL A 41 -2.75 4.56 -1.46
C VAL A 41 -1.47 5.32 -1.15
N GLU A 42 -1.49 6.27 -0.22
CA GLU A 42 -0.32 7.03 0.21
C GLU A 42 0.75 6.12 0.83
N GLU A 43 0.35 5.24 1.76
CA GLU A 43 1.25 4.30 2.42
C GLU A 43 1.83 3.29 1.42
N PHE A 44 1.01 2.80 0.48
CA PHE A 44 1.47 1.91 -0.58
C PHE A 44 2.55 2.55 -1.46
N ILE A 45 2.35 3.81 -1.88
CA ILE A 45 3.35 4.55 -2.67
C ILE A 45 4.64 4.76 -1.87
N THR A 46 4.52 5.12 -0.59
CA THR A 46 5.68 5.31 0.30
C THR A 46 6.51 4.03 0.45
N ASN A 47 5.83 2.90 0.61
CA ASN A 47 6.47 1.59 0.69
C ASN A 47 7.14 1.21 -0.63
N ALA A 48 6.47 1.46 -1.77
CA ALA A 48 7.02 1.21 -3.10
C ALA A 48 8.30 2.01 -3.38
N ILE A 49 8.34 3.29 -2.99
CA ILE A 49 9.53 4.14 -3.12
C ILE A 49 10.69 3.58 -2.29
N SER A 50 10.42 3.19 -1.03
CA SER A 50 11.43 2.59 -0.14
C SER A 50 12.02 1.29 -0.71
N LEU A 51 11.25 0.58 -1.53
CA LEU A 51 11.65 -0.64 -2.23
C LEU A 51 12.19 -0.40 -3.65
N LYS A 52 12.30 0.86 -4.08
CA LYS A 52 12.77 1.25 -5.42
C LYS A 52 11.95 0.62 -6.54
N LEU A 53 10.63 0.52 -6.35
CA LEU A 53 9.69 0.10 -7.38
C LEU A 53 9.24 1.32 -8.19
N ASN A 54 9.40 1.27 -9.51
CA ASN A 54 9.10 2.42 -10.38
C ASN A 54 7.73 2.28 -11.09
N ARG A 55 7.14 1.09 -11.07
CA ARG A 55 5.87 0.78 -11.72
C ARG A 55 5.01 -0.03 -10.78
N LEU A 56 3.78 0.44 -10.55
CA LEU A 56 2.81 -0.18 -9.65
C LEU A 56 1.50 -0.46 -10.37
N THR A 57 0.70 -1.36 -9.80
CA THR A 57 -0.67 -1.66 -10.22
C THR A 57 -1.62 -1.54 -9.05
N ILE A 58 -2.63 -0.69 -9.16
CA ILE A 58 -3.71 -0.58 -8.18
C ILE A 58 -4.98 -1.19 -8.77
N ILE A 59 -5.48 -2.26 -8.16
CA ILE A 59 -6.69 -2.98 -8.55
C ILE A 59 -7.84 -2.45 -7.69
N HIS A 60 -8.78 -1.75 -8.30
CA HIS A 60 -9.95 -1.19 -7.58
C HIS A 60 -11.28 -1.71 -8.13
N GLY A 61 -11.22 -2.65 -9.08
CA GLY A 61 -12.36 -3.22 -9.75
C GLY A 61 -13.07 -2.22 -10.67
N LYS A 62 -14.09 -2.71 -11.36
CA LYS A 62 -14.89 -1.92 -12.31
C LYS A 62 -16.01 -1.16 -11.58
N GLY A 63 -16.94 -1.87 -10.94
CA GLY A 63 -17.97 -1.27 -10.08
C GLY A 63 -18.63 0.01 -10.66
N LYS A 64 -18.91 0.99 -9.79
CA LYS A 64 -19.39 2.34 -10.15
C LYS A 64 -18.24 3.37 -10.25
N SER A 65 -17.00 2.92 -10.41
CA SER A 65 -15.80 3.78 -10.44
C SER A 65 -15.54 4.64 -9.18
N LYS A 66 -16.22 4.40 -8.04
CA LYS A 66 -15.99 5.18 -6.80
C LYS A 66 -14.55 5.05 -6.32
N LEU A 67 -14.04 3.81 -6.21
CA LEU A 67 -12.67 3.55 -5.80
C LEU A 67 -11.66 4.09 -6.82
N LYS A 68 -11.93 3.91 -8.12
CA LYS A 68 -11.14 4.52 -9.20
C LYS A 68 -11.00 6.03 -9.03
N TYR A 69 -12.12 6.73 -8.79
CA TYR A 69 -12.11 8.18 -8.62
C TYR A 69 -11.22 8.60 -7.44
N LEU A 70 -11.34 7.92 -6.29
CA LEU A 70 -10.54 8.21 -5.12
C LEU A 70 -9.05 7.93 -5.36
N VAL A 71 -8.71 6.76 -5.93
CA VAL A 71 -7.32 6.43 -6.31
C VAL A 71 -6.73 7.51 -7.21
N ARG A 72 -7.45 7.91 -8.26
CA ARG A 72 -6.97 8.94 -9.19
C ARG A 72 -6.76 10.28 -8.49
N LYS A 73 -7.67 10.69 -7.60
CA LYS A 73 -7.54 11.93 -6.84
C LYS A 73 -6.26 11.95 -5.99
N GLU A 74 -5.95 10.85 -5.32
CA GLU A 74 -4.72 10.73 -4.53
C GLU A 74 -3.46 10.77 -5.42
N LEU A 75 -3.50 10.07 -6.56
CA LEU A 75 -2.39 10.05 -7.52
C LEU A 75 -2.14 11.42 -8.16
N GLU A 76 -3.18 12.19 -8.45
CA GLU A 76 -3.08 13.55 -9.00
C GLU A 76 -2.38 14.52 -8.04
N THR A 77 -2.52 14.32 -6.72
CA THR A 77 -1.92 15.17 -5.69
C THR A 77 -0.56 14.69 -5.20
N ASN A 78 -0.17 13.46 -5.49
CA ASN A 78 1.05 12.86 -4.96
C ASN A 78 2.29 13.29 -5.79
N CYS A 79 3.23 14.00 -5.15
CA CYS A 79 4.40 14.55 -5.81
C CYS A 79 5.41 13.49 -6.31
N ASN A 80 5.30 12.23 -5.87
CA ASN A 80 6.18 11.14 -6.30
C ASN A 80 5.65 10.39 -7.53
N VAL A 81 4.41 10.65 -7.94
CA VAL A 81 3.82 10.06 -9.15
C VAL A 81 4.30 10.84 -10.38
N PHE A 82 4.80 10.12 -11.38
CA PHE A 82 5.18 10.66 -12.68
C PHE A 82 4.02 10.64 -13.67
N ASP A 83 3.34 9.49 -13.78
CA ASP A 83 2.19 9.30 -14.67
C ASP A 83 1.29 8.17 -14.16
N PHE A 84 0.03 8.16 -14.55
CA PHE A 84 -0.90 7.07 -14.24
C PHE A 84 -2.05 6.98 -15.24
N GLY A 85 -2.51 5.75 -15.47
CA GLY A 85 -3.56 5.49 -16.45
C GLY A 85 -4.25 4.16 -16.23
N ASP A 86 -5.32 3.94 -16.98
CA ASP A 86 -5.98 2.64 -16.99
C ASP A 86 -5.02 1.57 -17.54
N ALA A 87 -5.10 0.36 -17.00
CA ALA A 87 -4.38 -0.77 -17.59
C ALA A 87 -4.90 -1.06 -19.00
N ALA A 88 -4.08 -1.75 -19.80
CA ALA A 88 -4.52 -2.25 -21.10
C ALA A 88 -5.73 -3.21 -20.95
N PRO A 89 -6.64 -3.30 -21.94
CA PRO A 89 -7.84 -4.12 -21.85
C PRO A 89 -7.58 -5.58 -21.42
N GLU A 90 -6.54 -6.21 -21.96
CA GLU A 90 -6.09 -7.57 -21.67
C GLU A 90 -5.48 -7.71 -20.27
N MET A 91 -5.03 -6.61 -19.67
CA MET A 91 -4.46 -6.55 -18.32
C MET A 91 -5.46 -6.07 -17.26
N GLY A 92 -6.76 -6.07 -17.56
CA GLY A 92 -7.83 -5.67 -16.62
C GLY A 92 -8.51 -4.34 -16.94
N GLY A 93 -7.99 -3.60 -17.93
CA GLY A 93 -8.60 -2.37 -18.42
C GLY A 93 -8.76 -1.31 -17.33
N TRP A 94 -9.85 -0.55 -17.45
CA TRP A 94 -10.24 0.51 -16.52
C TRP A 94 -10.55 0.06 -15.08
N GLY A 95 -10.52 -1.25 -14.78
CA GLY A 95 -10.63 -1.77 -13.41
C GLY A 95 -9.30 -1.78 -12.65
N ARG A 96 -8.20 -1.39 -13.31
CA ARG A 96 -6.87 -1.28 -12.72
C ARG A 96 -6.23 0.03 -13.16
N THR A 97 -5.51 0.66 -12.26
CA THR A 97 -4.70 1.84 -12.54
C THR A 97 -3.23 1.43 -12.51
N ILE A 98 -2.52 1.69 -13.61
CA ILE A 98 -1.06 1.60 -13.68
C ILE A 98 -0.49 2.93 -13.20
N VAL A 99 0.49 2.87 -12.30
CA VAL A 99 1.16 4.05 -11.74
C VAL A 99 2.65 3.96 -12.07
N ILE A 100 3.21 5.06 -12.58
CA ILE A 100 4.63 5.24 -12.80
C ILE A 100 5.12 6.23 -11.73
N LEU A 101 6.07 5.80 -10.90
CA LEU A 101 6.71 6.65 -9.92
C LEU A 101 7.90 7.38 -10.55
N LYS A 102 8.25 8.53 -9.99
CA LYS A 102 9.47 9.25 -10.35
C LYS A 102 10.68 8.41 -9.93
N ASP A 103 11.64 8.29 -10.83
CA ASP A 103 12.91 7.63 -10.53
C ASP A 103 13.76 8.58 -9.66
N GLU A 104 14.07 8.16 -8.43
CA GLU A 104 15.02 8.91 -7.58
C GLU A 104 16.47 8.82 -8.11
N GLY A 105 16.75 7.91 -9.05
CA GLY A 105 18.07 7.67 -9.64
C GLY A 105 18.64 8.80 -10.50
N LEU A 106 17.88 9.87 -10.78
CA LEU A 106 18.35 11.01 -11.59
C LEU A 106 18.73 12.26 -10.80
N GLN A 107 18.63 12.25 -9.46
CA GLN A 107 18.88 13.42 -8.61
C GLN A 107 20.25 13.44 -7.92
N SER A 108 21.10 12.42 -8.10
CA SER A 108 22.42 12.32 -7.43
C SER A 108 23.64 12.52 -8.36
N GLN A 109 23.46 13.15 -9.52
CA GLN A 109 24.57 13.62 -10.34
C GLN A 109 24.46 15.12 -10.57
N LYS A 110 24.71 15.90 -9.53
CA LYS A 110 25.09 17.31 -9.64
C LYS A 110 26.01 17.71 -8.51
#